data_AF-A0A950NS18-F1
#
_entry.id   AF-A0A950NS18-F1
#
_cell.length_a   1.000
_cell.length_b   1.000
_cell.length_c   1.000
_cell.angle_alpha   90.00
_cell.angle_beta   90.00
_cell.angle_gamma   90.00
#
_symmetry.space_group_name_H-M   'P 1'
#
loop_
_entity.id
_entity.type
_entity.pdbx_description
1 polymer ?
#
loop_
_entity_poly.entity_id
_entity_poly.type
_entity_poly.pdbx_seq_one_letter_code
_entity_poly.pdbx_strand_id
1 'polypeptide(L)'
;MTAPTRERSRESPESFNSLVSRFRAARVEVLRMRVTDTDRVETRFTSSSRSRRRALTRPVLIAVLVTLAIVAAFAVHRTLFPYYSGDADEPVYRFQAQMLLHGLVTLPGSQKAFFQPWLSGPHDGKLVMAFTPGWPAVLATSQLATGSMLPALGLASAFLTVGTYLLGAELLASRRSAVVAAALVTLAPFTLVLSGTYLNYVFGAALNCGLAFLLLRGARVRSGLCLAAGGAVWGLALATRPYDAFLALAPVAAFVLIACRRRRQRVRSVLGFAALGAAPLVVGTAAYNVLTGGSPLRFPTDVQSGGRSQFGWGTARLPAAFRPYISPSAAPSRRCSRTSAGSRPGCLAPTSGLRSPCLARFASGRAIDRCSGCSSA
;
A
#
# COMPACT_ATOMS: atom_id res chain seq x y z
N MET A 1 -49.50 -32.91 39.42
CA MET A 1 -48.10 -32.53 39.12
C MET A 1 -47.70 -33.20 37.81
N THR A 2 -47.86 -32.49 36.70
CA THR A 2 -47.49 -32.96 35.36
C THR A 2 -47.00 -31.73 34.59
N ALA A 3 -45.71 -31.72 34.28
CA ALA A 3 -45.03 -30.65 33.56
C ALA A 3 -45.10 -30.88 32.03
N PRO A 4 -45.09 -29.81 31.20
CA PRO A 4 -45.19 -29.94 29.75
C PRO A 4 -43.83 -30.15 29.08
N THR A 5 -43.79 -31.02 28.08
CA THR A 5 -42.65 -31.27 27.20
C THR A 5 -42.54 -30.18 26.13
N ARG A 6 -41.40 -29.47 26.09
CA ARG A 6 -41.01 -28.55 25.02
C ARG A 6 -40.47 -29.35 23.83
N GLU A 7 -41.18 -29.33 22.72
CA GLU A 7 -40.71 -29.80 21.41
C GLU A 7 -39.69 -28.80 20.85
N ARG A 8 -38.47 -29.27 20.59
CA ARG A 8 -37.37 -28.47 20.02
C ARG A 8 -37.20 -28.92 18.56
N SER A 9 -37.66 -28.09 17.63
CA SER A 9 -37.47 -28.27 16.18
C SER A 9 -35.97 -28.32 15.85
N ARG A 10 -35.48 -29.50 15.44
CA ARG A 10 -34.14 -29.68 14.87
C ARG A 10 -34.18 -29.29 13.40
N GLU A 11 -33.69 -28.09 13.07
CA GLU A 11 -33.26 -27.79 11.71
C GLU A 11 -32.06 -28.68 11.37
N SER A 12 -32.17 -29.46 10.29
CA SER A 12 -31.07 -30.28 9.78
C SER A 12 -30.07 -29.40 9.02
N PRO A 13 -28.75 -29.62 9.16
CA PRO A 13 -27.77 -28.88 8.37
C PRO A 13 -27.90 -29.30 6.90
N GLU A 14 -28.14 -28.34 6.00
CA GLU A 14 -28.08 -28.60 4.56
C GLU A 14 -26.71 -29.21 4.21
N SER A 15 -26.75 -30.44 3.72
CA SER A 15 -25.55 -31.19 3.31
C SER A 15 -24.79 -30.40 2.23
N PHE A 16 -23.48 -30.27 2.40
CA PHE A 16 -22.54 -29.63 1.45
C PHE A 16 -22.74 -30.10 -0.01
N ASN A 17 -23.23 -31.33 -0.20
CA ASN A 17 -23.53 -31.87 -1.53
C ASN A 17 -24.74 -31.21 -2.21
N SER A 18 -25.72 -30.72 -1.45
CA SER A 18 -26.87 -29.93 -1.94
C SER A 18 -26.41 -28.57 -2.49
N LEU A 19 -25.45 -27.94 -1.80
CA LEU A 19 -24.90 -26.65 -2.20
C LEU A 19 -24.05 -26.77 -3.48
N VAL A 20 -23.26 -27.84 -3.58
CA VAL A 20 -22.44 -28.14 -4.77
C VAL A 20 -23.31 -28.51 -5.99
N SER A 21 -24.45 -29.19 -5.81
CA SER A 21 -25.36 -29.53 -6.90
C SER A 21 -26.08 -28.31 -7.47
N ARG A 22 -26.51 -27.38 -6.59
CA ARG A 22 -27.09 -26.08 -7.00
C ARG A 22 -26.08 -25.21 -7.78
N PHE A 23 -24.81 -25.19 -7.36
CA PHE A 23 -23.76 -24.49 -8.12
C PHE A 23 -23.46 -25.12 -9.49
N ARG A 24 -23.58 -26.45 -9.62
CA ARG A 24 -23.46 -27.13 -10.93
C ARG A 24 -24.64 -26.81 -11.84
N ALA A 25 -25.87 -26.82 -11.33
CA ALA A 25 -27.06 -26.48 -12.09
C ALA A 25 -27.01 -25.03 -12.62
N ALA A 26 -26.68 -24.07 -11.74
CA ALA A 26 -26.50 -22.66 -12.14
C ALA A 26 -25.43 -22.46 -13.22
N ARG A 27 -24.38 -23.29 -13.23
CA ARG A 27 -23.32 -23.23 -14.25
C ARG A 27 -23.76 -23.79 -15.61
N VAL A 28 -24.70 -24.73 -15.64
CA VAL A 28 -25.27 -25.28 -16.88
C VAL A 28 -26.30 -24.31 -17.47
N GLU A 29 -27.10 -23.66 -16.63
CA GLU A 29 -28.05 -22.61 -17.03
C GLU A 29 -27.34 -21.42 -17.71
N VAL A 30 -26.26 -20.93 -17.09
CA VAL A 30 -25.48 -19.79 -17.61
C VAL A 30 -24.72 -20.12 -18.90
N LEU A 31 -24.41 -21.40 -19.14
CA LEU A 31 -23.82 -21.85 -20.41
C LEU A 31 -24.87 -22.06 -21.50
N ARG A 32 -26.10 -22.51 -21.16
CA ARG A 32 -27.19 -22.65 -22.13
C ARG A 32 -27.74 -21.30 -22.61
N MET A 33 -27.82 -20.29 -21.73
CA MET A 33 -28.25 -18.93 -22.11
C MET A 33 -27.30 -18.20 -23.09
N ARG A 34 -26.09 -18.72 -23.35
CA ARG A 34 -25.14 -18.12 -24.30
C ARG A 34 -25.15 -18.76 -25.69
N VAL A 35 -25.99 -19.75 -25.96
CA VAL A 35 -25.95 -20.54 -27.21
C VAL A 35 -27.22 -20.40 -28.06
N THR A 36 -28.27 -19.71 -27.61
CA THR A 36 -29.56 -19.66 -28.33
C THR A 36 -29.93 -18.29 -28.93
N ASP A 37 -28.96 -17.43 -29.26
CA ASP A 37 -29.26 -16.12 -29.88
C ASP A 37 -28.58 -15.97 -31.26
N THR A 38 -28.80 -16.97 -32.14
CA THR A 38 -28.34 -16.94 -33.54
C THR A 38 -29.46 -16.89 -34.58
N ASP A 39 -30.73 -16.71 -34.18
CA ASP A 39 -31.84 -16.53 -35.13
C ASP A 39 -32.55 -15.20 -34.90
N ARG A 40 -32.00 -14.13 -35.48
CA ARG A 40 -32.75 -12.93 -35.90
C ARG A 40 -31.91 -12.09 -36.87
N VAL A 41 -31.87 -12.59 -38.10
CA VAL A 41 -31.56 -11.81 -39.30
C VAL A 41 -32.83 -11.07 -39.70
N GLU A 42 -32.96 -9.81 -39.27
CA GLU A 42 -33.59 -8.70 -40.01
C GLU A 42 -33.63 -7.45 -39.11
N THR A 43 -33.50 -6.27 -39.71
CA THR A 43 -33.28 -4.93 -39.10
C THR A 43 -31.83 -4.50 -38.84
N ARG A 44 -30.95 -4.62 -39.84
CA ARG A 44 -29.71 -3.81 -39.92
C ARG A 44 -29.94 -2.64 -40.87
N PHE A 45 -30.17 -1.44 -40.36
CA PHE A 45 -29.60 -0.21 -40.95
C PHE A 45 -29.62 1.02 -40.02
N THR A 46 -30.29 0.99 -38.86
CA THR A 46 -30.31 2.14 -37.91
C THR A 46 -29.48 1.94 -36.63
N SER A 47 -28.84 0.77 -36.43
CA SER A 47 -28.11 0.44 -35.18
C SER A 47 -26.62 0.83 -35.17
N SER A 48 -26.07 1.24 -36.31
CA SER A 48 -24.64 1.58 -36.49
C SER A 48 -24.19 2.76 -35.60
N SER A 49 -24.99 3.82 -35.52
CA SER A 49 -24.62 5.03 -34.77
C SER A 49 -24.72 4.84 -33.24
N ARG A 50 -25.72 4.09 -32.76
CA ARG A 50 -25.91 3.81 -31.32
C ARG A 50 -24.89 2.81 -30.77
N SER A 51 -24.48 1.81 -31.56
CA SER A 51 -23.44 0.85 -31.14
C SER A 51 -22.06 1.51 -31.13
N ARG A 52 -21.75 2.34 -32.14
CA ARG A 52 -20.48 3.08 -32.24
C ARG A 52 -20.36 4.16 -31.16
N ARG A 53 -21.44 4.90 -30.84
CA ARG A 53 -21.48 5.83 -29.69
C ARG A 53 -21.28 5.12 -28.35
N ARG A 54 -21.94 3.97 -28.10
CA ARG A 54 -21.76 3.19 -26.86
C ARG A 54 -20.36 2.56 -26.75
N ALA A 55 -19.72 2.24 -27.87
CA ALA A 55 -18.35 1.72 -27.90
C ALA A 55 -17.31 2.79 -27.55
N LEU A 56 -17.51 4.03 -28.02
CA LEU A 56 -16.62 5.17 -27.76
C LEU A 56 -16.81 5.81 -26.38
N THR A 57 -18.00 5.77 -25.79
CA THR A 57 -18.26 6.41 -24.48
C THR A 57 -17.44 5.81 -23.34
N ARG A 58 -17.13 4.52 -23.37
CA ARG A 58 -16.45 3.83 -22.26
C ARG A 58 -14.96 4.16 -22.15
N PRO A 59 -14.15 4.05 -23.22
CA PRO A 59 -12.75 4.49 -23.15
C PRO A 59 -12.64 5.97 -22.82
N VAL A 60 -13.56 6.81 -23.31
CA VAL A 60 -13.61 8.24 -22.93
C VAL A 60 -13.87 8.40 -21.43
N LEU A 61 -14.85 7.68 -20.85
CA LEU A 61 -15.12 7.75 -19.41
C LEU A 61 -13.90 7.33 -18.57
N ILE A 62 -13.20 6.27 -18.97
CA ILE A 62 -11.99 5.85 -18.25
C ILE A 62 -10.87 6.89 -18.42
N ALA A 63 -10.69 7.46 -19.61
CA ALA A 63 -9.72 8.54 -19.83
C ALA A 63 -10.02 9.77 -18.97
N VAL A 64 -11.30 10.14 -18.85
CA VAL A 64 -11.75 11.22 -17.96
C VAL A 64 -11.44 10.87 -16.50
N LEU A 65 -11.79 9.67 -16.03
CA LEU A 65 -11.49 9.24 -14.66
C LEU A 65 -9.99 9.21 -14.36
N VAL A 66 -9.16 8.76 -15.30
CA VAL A 66 -7.70 8.78 -15.17
C VAL A 66 -7.18 10.21 -15.07
N THR A 67 -7.70 11.10 -15.92
CA THR A 67 -7.33 12.52 -15.87
C THR A 67 -7.71 13.14 -14.53
N LEU A 68 -8.92 12.86 -14.04
CA LEU A 68 -9.38 13.30 -12.72
C LEU A 68 -8.52 12.75 -11.59
N ALA A 69 -8.13 11.47 -11.65
CA ALA A 69 -7.26 10.85 -10.65
C ALA A 69 -5.89 11.56 -10.57
N ILE A 70 -5.29 11.84 -11.73
CA ILE A 70 -3.99 12.54 -11.81
C ILE A 70 -4.12 13.98 -11.28
N VAL A 71 -5.14 14.71 -11.74
CA VAL A 71 -5.38 16.10 -11.32
C VAL A 71 -5.66 16.15 -9.82
N ALA A 72 -6.45 15.22 -9.28
CA ALA A 72 -6.74 15.13 -7.86
C ALA A 72 -5.48 14.87 -7.03
N ALA A 73 -4.62 13.92 -7.44
CA ALA A 73 -3.36 13.66 -6.76
C ALA A 73 -2.50 14.93 -6.66
N PHE A 74 -2.37 15.69 -7.74
CA PHE A 74 -1.60 16.93 -7.76
C PHE A 74 -2.26 18.04 -6.96
N ALA A 75 -3.59 18.19 -7.05
CA ALA A 75 -4.33 19.19 -6.30
C ALA A 75 -4.21 18.93 -4.80
N VAL A 76 -4.49 17.69 -4.35
CA VAL A 76 -4.39 17.27 -2.95
C VAL A 76 -2.97 17.48 -2.41
N HIS A 77 -1.94 17.07 -3.17
CA HIS A 77 -0.57 17.30 -2.74
C HIS A 77 -0.28 18.79 -2.53
N ARG A 78 -0.68 19.65 -3.47
CA ARG A 78 -0.40 21.09 -3.41
C ARG A 78 -1.23 21.85 -2.38
N THR A 79 -2.44 21.40 -2.08
CA THR A 79 -3.35 22.12 -1.18
C THR A 79 -3.34 21.58 0.24
N LEU A 80 -3.38 20.25 0.41
CA LEU A 80 -3.47 19.61 1.72
C LEU A 80 -2.11 19.21 2.27
N PHE A 81 -1.15 18.85 1.40
CA PHE A 81 0.17 18.37 1.81
C PHE A 81 1.35 19.14 1.20
N PRO A 82 1.33 20.49 1.18
CA PRO A 82 2.43 21.27 0.59
C PRO A 82 3.77 21.04 1.30
N TYR A 83 3.73 20.56 2.55
CA TYR A 83 4.90 20.21 3.37
C TYR A 83 4.89 18.73 3.78
N TYR A 84 4.33 17.87 2.92
CA TYR A 84 4.07 16.43 3.18
C TYR A 84 2.99 16.21 4.25
N SER A 85 2.52 14.96 4.37
CA SER A 85 1.62 14.56 5.44
C SER A 85 2.36 14.47 6.78
N GLY A 86 1.60 14.39 7.88
CA GLY A 86 2.14 14.12 9.21
C GLY A 86 2.59 12.66 9.42
N ASP A 87 2.49 11.81 8.39
CA ASP A 87 2.95 10.43 8.44
C ASP A 87 4.49 10.38 8.36
N ALA A 88 5.11 9.72 9.32
CA ALA A 88 6.57 9.61 9.39
C ALA A 88 7.17 8.78 8.24
N ASP A 89 6.37 7.93 7.59
CA ASP A 89 6.82 7.08 6.47
C ASP A 89 7.10 7.92 5.22
N GLU A 90 6.33 9.00 5.00
CA GLU A 90 6.40 9.80 3.79
C GLU A 90 7.77 10.45 3.53
N PRO A 91 8.38 11.17 4.50
CA PRO A 91 9.73 11.72 4.31
C PRO A 91 10.78 10.61 4.12
N VAL A 92 10.58 9.42 4.67
CA VAL A 92 11.51 8.30 4.54
C VAL A 92 11.46 7.68 3.14
N TYR A 93 10.28 7.55 2.53
CA TYR A 93 10.18 7.15 1.11
C TYR A 93 10.92 8.12 0.18
N ARG A 94 10.74 9.42 0.40
CA ARG A 94 11.46 10.44 -0.37
C ARG A 94 12.97 10.39 -0.13
N PHE A 95 13.37 10.24 1.12
CA PHE A 95 14.77 10.14 1.49
C PHE A 95 15.43 8.91 0.87
N GLN A 96 14.81 7.73 0.93
CA GLN A 96 15.30 6.53 0.25
C GLN A 96 15.36 6.69 -1.26
N ALA A 97 14.40 7.38 -1.87
CA ALA A 97 14.46 7.70 -3.28
C ALA A 97 15.68 8.59 -3.61
N GLN A 98 15.98 9.59 -2.78
CA GLN A 98 17.19 10.41 -2.91
C GLN A 98 18.47 9.59 -2.70
N MET A 99 18.49 8.67 -1.75
CA MET A 99 19.62 7.75 -1.56
C MET A 99 19.90 6.95 -2.84
N LEU A 100 18.86 6.36 -3.45
CA LEU A 100 18.98 5.60 -4.70
C LEU A 100 19.54 6.45 -5.83
N LEU A 101 19.13 7.71 -5.95
CA LEU A 101 19.66 8.66 -6.95
C LEU A 101 21.17 8.93 -6.77
N HIS A 102 21.67 8.83 -5.54
CA HIS A 102 23.09 8.99 -5.21
C HIS A 102 23.85 7.65 -5.18
N GLY A 103 23.24 6.55 -5.66
CA GLY A 103 23.85 5.22 -5.64
C GLY A 103 23.97 4.59 -4.24
N LEU A 104 23.22 5.11 -3.26
CA LEU A 104 23.24 4.65 -1.88
C LEU A 104 22.06 3.71 -1.59
N VAL A 105 22.36 2.55 -1.00
CA VAL A 105 21.36 1.61 -0.47
C VAL A 105 21.33 1.56 1.07
N THR A 106 22.38 2.08 1.71
CA THR A 106 22.52 2.19 3.17
C THR A 106 23.30 3.45 3.51
N LEU A 107 23.26 3.88 4.77
CA LEU A 107 24.08 4.96 5.31
C LEU A 107 25.15 4.41 6.25
N PRO A 108 26.20 5.19 6.58
CA PRO A 108 27.11 4.85 7.66
C PRO A 108 26.37 4.77 9.00
N GLY A 109 26.68 3.75 9.82
CA GLY A 109 26.09 3.55 11.14
C GLY A 109 26.35 4.69 12.14
N SER A 110 27.35 5.53 11.87
CA SER A 110 27.62 6.76 12.63
C SER A 110 26.45 7.75 12.61
N GLN A 111 25.59 7.69 11.58
CA GLN A 111 24.44 8.58 11.43
C GLN A 111 23.22 8.13 12.25
N LYS A 112 23.31 7.01 13.00
CA LYS A 112 22.18 6.45 13.76
C LYS A 112 21.49 7.46 14.67
N ALA A 113 22.23 8.38 15.29
CA ALA A 113 21.67 9.33 16.26
C ALA A 113 20.69 10.33 15.63
N PHE A 114 20.80 10.58 14.32
CA PHE A 114 19.92 11.49 13.60
C PHE A 114 18.63 10.81 13.15
N PHE A 115 18.73 9.55 12.71
CA PHE A 115 17.60 8.83 12.12
C PHE A 115 16.86 7.92 13.11
N GLN A 116 17.52 7.45 14.17
CA GLN A 116 16.84 6.69 15.23
C GLN A 116 16.04 7.64 16.14
N PRO A 117 14.89 7.19 16.67
CA PRO A 117 14.34 5.83 16.58
C PRO A 117 13.49 5.53 15.34
N TRP A 118 13.44 6.44 14.36
CA TRP A 118 12.46 6.41 13.29
C TRP A 118 12.94 5.62 12.07
N LEU A 119 12.16 4.62 11.66
CA LEU A 119 12.18 3.98 10.33
C LEU A 119 13.58 3.63 9.78
N SER A 120 14.49 3.25 10.67
CA SER A 120 15.83 2.79 10.35
C SER A 120 16.29 1.71 11.33
N GLY A 121 17.35 0.96 11.00
CA GLY A 121 17.95 -0.06 11.85
C GLY A 121 19.45 -0.18 11.62
N PRO A 122 20.29 -0.21 12.68
CA PRO A 122 21.71 -0.46 12.53
C PRO A 122 21.96 -1.94 12.21
N HIS A 123 22.87 -2.20 11.27
CA HIS A 123 23.33 -3.55 10.94
C HIS A 123 24.75 -3.49 10.38
N ASP A 124 25.69 -4.20 11.00
CA ASP A 124 27.08 -4.37 10.53
C ASP A 124 27.78 -3.06 10.14
N GLY A 125 27.71 -2.05 11.03
CA GLY A 125 28.30 -0.74 10.81
C GLY A 125 27.55 0.15 9.81
N LYS A 126 26.44 -0.33 9.24
CA LYS A 126 25.53 0.41 8.36
C LYS A 126 24.26 0.81 9.10
N LEU A 127 23.57 1.79 8.56
CA LEU A 127 22.23 2.19 8.93
C LEU A 127 21.31 1.95 7.73
N VAL A 128 20.32 1.07 7.93
CA VAL A 128 19.39 0.59 6.93
C VAL A 128 18.05 1.31 7.13
N MET A 129 17.46 1.83 6.06
CA MET A 129 16.12 2.42 6.12
C MET A 129 15.03 1.33 6.04
N ALA A 130 13.85 1.59 6.61
CA ALA A 130 12.82 0.59 6.83
C ALA A 130 12.20 -0.01 5.57
N PHE A 131 12.14 0.71 4.45
CA PHE A 131 11.34 0.25 3.30
C PHE A 131 12.14 -0.52 2.26
N THR A 132 11.42 -1.41 1.57
CA THR A 132 11.89 -2.10 0.37
C THR A 132 12.00 -1.13 -0.82
N PRO A 133 12.80 -1.45 -1.85
CA PRO A 133 13.24 -0.45 -2.83
C PRO A 133 12.19 -0.08 -3.89
N GLY A 134 11.09 -0.85 -4.03
CA GLY A 134 10.15 -0.75 -5.14
C GLY A 134 9.55 0.64 -5.33
N TRP A 135 8.85 1.17 -4.32
CA TRP A 135 8.28 2.52 -4.41
C TRP A 135 9.34 3.63 -4.41
N PRO A 136 10.38 3.61 -3.56
CA PRO A 136 11.51 4.54 -3.67
C PRO A 136 12.14 4.60 -5.08
N ALA A 137 12.29 3.45 -5.76
CA ALA A 137 12.84 3.40 -7.11
C ALA A 137 11.92 4.05 -8.15
N VAL A 138 10.60 3.93 -8.00
CA VAL A 138 9.63 4.63 -8.86
C VAL A 138 9.69 6.14 -8.65
N LEU A 139 9.79 6.59 -7.39
CA LEU A 139 9.97 8.01 -7.05
C LEU A 139 11.29 8.55 -7.63
N ALA A 140 12.39 7.81 -7.46
CA ALA A 140 13.70 8.16 -8.02
C ALA A 140 13.64 8.25 -9.56
N THR A 141 12.99 7.29 -10.21
CA THR A 141 12.81 7.29 -11.67
C THR A 141 12.02 8.51 -12.14
N SER A 142 10.94 8.88 -11.43
CA SER A 142 10.20 10.10 -11.71
C SER A 142 11.08 11.34 -11.57
N GLN A 143 11.89 11.41 -10.51
CA GLN A 143 12.82 12.52 -10.28
C GLN A 143 13.85 12.64 -11.41
N LEU A 144 14.41 11.52 -11.89
CA LEU A 144 15.35 11.52 -13.03
C LEU A 144 14.67 11.94 -14.33
N ALA A 145 13.48 11.41 -14.61
CA ALA A 145 12.80 11.62 -15.87
C ALA A 145 12.17 13.02 -16.02
N THR A 146 11.78 13.65 -14.91
CA THR A 146 10.96 14.87 -14.93
C THR A 146 11.49 16.01 -14.07
N GLY A 147 12.56 15.79 -13.30
CA GLY A 147 13.05 16.75 -12.30
C GLY A 147 12.19 16.83 -11.04
N SER A 148 11.16 15.98 -10.90
CA SER A 148 10.28 15.94 -9.73
C SER A 148 9.81 14.52 -9.40
N MET A 149 9.61 14.23 -8.12
CA MET A 149 8.94 12.99 -7.67
C MET A 149 7.41 13.05 -7.85
N LEU A 150 6.83 14.24 -8.01
CA LEU A 150 5.38 14.46 -8.04
C LEU A 150 4.65 13.67 -9.14
N PRO A 151 5.17 13.54 -10.38
CA PRO A 151 4.51 12.76 -11.43
C PRO A 151 4.28 11.29 -11.07
N ALA A 152 5.09 10.70 -10.19
CA ALA A 152 4.87 9.35 -9.70
C ALA A 152 3.50 9.19 -8.99
N LEU A 153 3.02 10.23 -8.28
CA LEU A 153 1.72 10.21 -7.60
C LEU A 153 0.57 10.14 -8.59
N GLY A 154 0.65 10.96 -9.65
CA GLY A 154 -0.31 10.95 -10.76
C GLY A 154 -0.32 9.60 -11.47
N LEU A 155 0.86 9.05 -11.75
CA LEU A 155 0.99 7.74 -12.40
C LEU A 155 0.41 6.60 -11.55
N ALA A 156 0.70 6.58 -10.25
CA ALA A 156 0.13 5.60 -9.32
C ALA A 156 -1.40 5.67 -9.28
N SER A 157 -1.95 6.89 -9.27
CA SER A 157 -3.40 7.14 -9.27
C SER A 157 -4.05 6.68 -10.58
N ALA A 158 -3.44 7.00 -11.73
CA ALA A 158 -3.87 6.52 -13.03
C ALA A 158 -3.86 4.99 -13.12
N PHE A 159 -2.80 4.35 -12.63
CA PHE A 159 -2.68 2.89 -12.61
C PHE A 159 -3.71 2.24 -11.69
N LEU A 160 -4.04 2.84 -10.54
CA LEU A 160 -5.11 2.33 -9.68
C LEU A 160 -6.47 2.40 -10.39
N THR A 161 -6.79 3.53 -11.03
CA THR A 161 -8.04 3.69 -11.79
C THR A 161 -8.14 2.69 -12.92
N VAL A 162 -7.10 2.56 -13.75
CA VAL A 162 -7.07 1.61 -14.88
C VAL A 162 -7.09 0.18 -14.37
N GLY A 163 -6.28 -0.15 -13.37
CA GLY A 163 -6.20 -1.48 -12.76
C GLY A 163 -7.54 -1.94 -12.19
N THR A 164 -8.25 -1.04 -11.50
CA THR A 164 -9.59 -1.31 -10.96
C THR A 164 -10.60 -1.57 -12.07
N TYR A 165 -10.58 -0.75 -13.13
CA TYR A 165 -11.43 -0.96 -14.30
C TYR A 165 -11.14 -2.31 -14.97
N LEU A 166 -9.87 -2.62 -15.23
CA LEU A 166 -9.47 -3.85 -15.92
C LEU A 166 -9.82 -5.10 -15.10
N LEU A 167 -9.53 -5.09 -13.80
CA LEU A 167 -9.90 -6.17 -12.89
C LEU A 167 -11.41 -6.33 -12.79
N GLY A 168 -12.13 -5.23 -12.57
CA GLY A 168 -13.59 -5.23 -12.54
C GLY A 168 -14.19 -5.75 -13.85
N ALA A 169 -13.58 -5.45 -14.99
CA ALA A 169 -14.07 -5.89 -16.28
C ALA A 169 -13.71 -7.34 -16.63
N GLU A 170 -12.79 -7.96 -15.89
CA GLU A 170 -12.47 -9.38 -15.96
C GLU A 170 -13.34 -10.21 -15.00
N LEU A 171 -13.72 -9.64 -13.85
CA LEU A 171 -14.53 -10.30 -12.81
C LEU A 171 -16.04 -10.12 -12.97
N LEU A 172 -16.49 -8.93 -13.37
CA LEU A 172 -17.90 -8.56 -13.37
C LEU A 172 -18.54 -8.86 -14.73
N ALA A 173 -19.83 -9.20 -14.71
CA ALA A 173 -20.60 -9.50 -15.91
C ALA A 173 -20.76 -8.28 -16.86
N SER A 174 -20.70 -7.06 -16.33
CA SER A 174 -20.96 -5.83 -17.07
C SER A 174 -19.79 -4.86 -17.03
N ARG A 175 -19.42 -4.35 -18.22
CA ARG A 175 -18.42 -3.27 -18.36
C ARG A 175 -18.85 -1.97 -17.68
N ARG A 176 -20.15 -1.74 -17.53
CA ARG A 176 -20.65 -0.57 -16.79
C ARG A 176 -20.31 -0.68 -15.30
N SER A 177 -20.50 -1.85 -14.70
CA SER A 177 -20.14 -2.10 -13.31
C SER A 177 -18.64 -1.93 -13.08
N ALA A 178 -17.80 -2.28 -14.05
CA ALA A 178 -16.36 -2.03 -13.98
C ALA A 178 -16.00 -0.54 -14.01
N VAL A 179 -16.67 0.27 -14.84
CA VAL A 179 -16.51 1.74 -14.84
C VAL A 179 -16.98 2.34 -13.51
N VAL A 180 -18.12 1.88 -12.98
CA VAL A 180 -18.63 2.33 -11.68
C VAL A 180 -17.66 1.95 -10.56
N ALA A 181 -17.12 0.73 -10.56
CA ALA A 181 -16.11 0.31 -9.58
C ALA A 181 -14.85 1.20 -9.64
N ALA A 182 -14.35 1.48 -10.85
CA ALA A 182 -13.21 2.37 -11.04
C ALA A 182 -13.53 3.80 -10.55
N ALA A 183 -14.73 4.31 -10.82
CA ALA A 183 -15.16 5.62 -10.34
C ALA A 183 -15.26 5.65 -8.80
N LEU A 184 -15.87 4.64 -8.18
CA LEU A 184 -16.00 4.55 -6.72
C LEU A 184 -14.63 4.48 -6.03
N VAL A 185 -13.70 3.66 -6.54
CA VAL A 185 -12.34 3.59 -5.97
C VAL A 185 -11.57 4.88 -6.17
N THR A 186 -11.64 5.48 -7.36
CA THR A 186 -10.89 6.70 -7.70
C THR A 186 -11.40 7.92 -6.93
N LEU A 187 -12.72 8.05 -6.79
CA LEU A 187 -13.37 9.20 -6.16
C LEU A 187 -13.64 8.99 -4.66
N ALA A 188 -13.28 7.84 -4.10
CA ALA A 188 -13.38 7.61 -2.66
C ALA A 188 -12.54 8.65 -1.92
N PRO A 189 -13.07 9.32 -0.89
CA PRO A 189 -12.33 10.35 -0.14
C PRO A 189 -10.97 9.86 0.36
N PHE A 190 -10.92 8.60 0.82
CA PHE A 190 -9.68 7.98 1.28
C PHE A 190 -8.62 7.85 0.18
N THR A 191 -9.02 7.38 -1.02
CA THR A 191 -8.11 7.30 -2.18
C THR A 191 -7.64 8.68 -2.61
N LEU A 192 -8.54 9.67 -2.65
CA LEU A 192 -8.20 11.04 -3.04
C LEU A 192 -7.18 11.64 -2.07
N VAL A 193 -7.38 11.51 -0.76
CA VAL A 193 -6.43 12.00 0.25
C VAL A 193 -5.08 11.30 0.12
N LEU A 194 -5.06 9.96 0.06
CA LEU A 194 -3.82 9.20 -0.07
C LEU A 194 -3.10 9.40 -1.41
N SER A 195 -3.81 9.78 -2.47
CA SER A 195 -3.21 10.03 -3.79
C SER A 195 -2.24 11.21 -3.82
N GLY A 196 -2.38 12.15 -2.87
CA GLY A 196 -1.52 13.32 -2.76
C GLY A 196 -0.31 13.15 -1.83
N THR A 197 -0.08 11.95 -1.29
CA THR A 197 1.08 11.66 -0.42
C THR A 197 2.10 10.77 -1.12
N TYR A 198 3.38 10.87 -0.77
CA TYR A 198 4.44 9.98 -1.23
C TYR A 198 4.43 8.60 -0.56
N LEU A 199 3.32 8.22 0.07
CA LEU A 199 3.12 6.89 0.64
C LEU A 199 2.85 5.88 -0.48
N ASN A 200 3.19 4.62 -0.26
CA ASN A 200 3.08 3.58 -1.29
C ASN A 200 1.67 2.97 -1.43
N TYR A 201 0.65 3.45 -0.70
CA TYR A 201 -0.65 2.78 -0.63
C TYR A 201 -1.38 2.73 -1.97
N VAL A 202 -1.50 3.86 -2.67
CA VAL A 202 -2.18 3.94 -3.97
C VAL A 202 -1.42 3.11 -5.01
N PHE A 203 -0.09 3.20 -5.00
CA PHE A 203 0.76 2.42 -5.89
C PHE A 203 0.66 0.91 -5.61
N GLY A 204 0.74 0.48 -4.36
CA GLY A 204 0.58 -0.92 -3.96
C GLY A 204 -0.79 -1.48 -4.35
N ALA A 205 -1.87 -0.72 -4.12
CA ALA A 205 -3.21 -1.08 -4.55
C ALA A 205 -3.31 -1.23 -6.08
N ALA A 206 -2.67 -0.33 -6.85
CA ALA A 206 -2.60 -0.42 -8.31
C ALA A 206 -1.90 -1.71 -8.78
N LEU A 207 -0.75 -2.04 -8.17
CA LEU A 207 -0.02 -3.28 -8.47
C LEU A 207 -0.86 -4.52 -8.14
N ASN A 208 -1.55 -4.53 -7.00
CA ASN A 208 -2.42 -5.64 -6.61
C ASN A 208 -3.63 -5.81 -7.55
N CYS A 209 -4.21 -4.72 -8.05
CA CYS A 209 -5.25 -4.81 -9.08
C CYS A 209 -4.68 -5.33 -10.41
N GLY A 210 -3.50 -4.82 -10.80
CA GLY A 210 -2.81 -5.21 -12.02
C GLY A 210 -2.41 -6.69 -12.05
N LEU A 211 -1.81 -7.20 -10.98
CA LEU A 211 -1.42 -8.61 -10.88
C LEU A 211 -2.64 -9.52 -10.95
N ALA A 212 -3.72 -9.18 -10.23
CA ALA A 212 -4.94 -9.98 -10.21
C ALA A 212 -5.55 -10.03 -11.61
N PHE A 213 -5.67 -8.88 -12.27
CA PHE A 213 -6.17 -8.80 -13.64
C PHE A 213 -5.32 -9.62 -14.61
N LEU A 214 -3.99 -9.43 -14.61
CA LEU A 214 -3.08 -10.06 -15.57
C LEU A 214 -3.03 -11.59 -15.42
N LEU A 215 -2.99 -12.10 -14.19
CA LEU A 215 -2.97 -13.55 -13.94
C LEU A 215 -4.30 -14.21 -14.30
N LEU A 216 -5.43 -13.60 -13.92
CA LEU A 216 -6.77 -14.10 -14.29
C LEU A 216 -6.96 -14.08 -15.80
N ARG A 217 -6.63 -12.95 -16.44
CA ARG A 217 -6.71 -12.77 -17.88
C ARG A 217 -5.83 -13.79 -18.60
N GLY A 218 -4.56 -13.89 -18.20
CA GLY A 218 -3.57 -14.79 -18.77
C GLY A 218 -3.99 -16.24 -18.71
N ALA A 219 -4.55 -16.68 -17.57
CA ALA A 219 -5.12 -18.02 -17.43
C ALA A 219 -6.35 -18.25 -18.32
N ARG A 220 -7.26 -17.26 -18.42
CA ARG A 220 -8.49 -17.37 -19.22
C ARG A 220 -8.23 -17.41 -20.72
N VAL A 221 -7.38 -16.51 -21.22
CA VAL A 221 -7.08 -16.40 -22.66
C VAL A 221 -5.83 -17.19 -23.09
N ARG A 222 -5.18 -17.88 -22.14
CA ARG A 222 -3.96 -18.68 -22.36
C ARG A 222 -2.80 -17.86 -22.93
N SER A 223 -2.65 -16.62 -22.46
CA SER A 223 -1.57 -15.74 -22.89
C SER A 223 -0.38 -15.84 -21.93
N GLY A 224 0.74 -16.38 -22.43
CA GLY A 224 2.01 -16.40 -21.69
C GLY A 224 2.52 -15.00 -21.36
N LEU A 225 2.33 -14.04 -22.27
CA LEU A 225 2.70 -12.64 -22.05
C LEU A 225 1.92 -12.01 -20.89
N CYS A 226 0.60 -12.23 -20.80
CA CYS A 226 -0.18 -11.75 -19.66
C CYS A 226 0.27 -12.40 -18.34
N LEU A 227 0.60 -13.69 -18.37
CA LEU A 227 1.10 -14.41 -17.19
C LEU A 227 2.48 -13.88 -16.75
N ALA A 228 3.39 -13.66 -17.69
CA ALA A 228 4.70 -13.06 -17.42
C ALA A 228 4.57 -11.62 -16.91
N ALA A 229 3.73 -10.79 -17.54
CA ALA A 229 3.45 -9.45 -17.04
C ALA A 229 2.83 -9.48 -15.62
N GLY A 230 1.92 -10.41 -15.34
CA GLY A 230 1.33 -10.59 -14.01
C GLY A 230 2.39 -10.99 -12.96
N GLY A 231 3.31 -11.88 -13.33
CA GLY A 231 4.47 -12.24 -12.53
C GLY A 231 5.40 -11.05 -12.25
N ALA A 232 5.70 -10.24 -13.27
CA ALA A 232 6.51 -9.04 -13.11
C ALA A 232 5.84 -8.01 -12.19
N VAL A 233 4.53 -7.75 -12.36
CA VAL A 233 3.78 -6.86 -11.47
C VAL A 233 3.77 -7.39 -10.03
N TRP A 234 3.64 -8.71 -9.83
CA TRP A 234 3.77 -9.30 -8.50
C TRP A 234 5.18 -9.14 -7.91
N GLY A 235 6.25 -9.32 -8.71
CA GLY A 235 7.62 -9.07 -8.28
C GLY A 235 7.85 -7.61 -7.87
N LEU A 236 7.24 -6.65 -8.57
CA LEU A 236 7.29 -5.23 -8.20
C LEU A 236 6.47 -4.94 -6.94
N ALA A 237 5.33 -5.61 -6.78
CA ALA A 237 4.53 -5.55 -5.56
C ALA A 237 5.33 -6.08 -4.36
N LEU A 238 6.05 -7.20 -4.52
CA LEU A 238 6.93 -7.77 -3.50
C LEU A 238 8.04 -6.78 -3.11
N ALA A 239 8.65 -6.12 -4.10
CA ALA A 239 9.66 -5.07 -3.88
C ALA A 239 9.09 -3.82 -3.21
N THR A 240 7.77 -3.66 -3.15
CA THR A 240 7.09 -2.46 -2.62
C THR A 240 6.48 -2.71 -1.25
N ARG A 241 5.71 -3.80 -1.10
CA ARG A 241 5.04 -4.25 0.13
C ARG A 241 4.96 -5.78 0.10
N PRO A 242 5.93 -6.50 0.70
CA PRO A 242 6.02 -7.95 0.55
C PRO A 242 4.80 -8.68 1.10
N TYR A 243 4.31 -8.29 2.28
CA TYR A 243 3.12 -8.91 2.89
C TYR A 243 1.88 -8.75 2.02
N ASP A 244 1.60 -7.54 1.53
CA ASP A 244 0.44 -7.27 0.67
C ASP A 244 0.52 -8.05 -0.64
N ALA A 245 1.72 -8.16 -1.23
CA ALA A 245 1.94 -8.92 -2.46
C ALA A 245 1.62 -10.42 -2.28
N PHE A 246 1.97 -11.01 -1.13
CA PHE A 246 1.60 -12.40 -0.83
C PHE A 246 0.10 -12.56 -0.59
N LEU A 247 -0.51 -11.66 0.19
CA LEU A 247 -1.94 -11.68 0.48
C LEU A 247 -2.79 -11.49 -0.78
N ALA A 248 -2.36 -10.64 -1.71
CA ALA A 248 -3.03 -10.45 -2.99
C ALA A 248 -2.85 -11.64 -3.94
N LEU A 249 -1.64 -12.22 -3.99
CA LEU A 249 -1.36 -13.36 -4.88
C LEU A 249 -2.10 -14.63 -4.43
N ALA A 250 -2.16 -14.92 -3.14
CA ALA A 250 -2.65 -16.19 -2.61
C ALA A 250 -4.04 -16.61 -3.15
N PRO A 251 -5.11 -15.78 -3.04
CA PRO A 251 -6.43 -16.16 -3.54
C PRO A 251 -6.46 -16.26 -5.08
N VAL A 252 -5.75 -15.37 -5.78
CA VAL A 252 -5.70 -15.36 -7.25
C VAL A 252 -4.99 -16.61 -7.78
N ALA A 253 -3.82 -16.94 -7.22
CA ALA A 253 -3.06 -18.13 -7.56
C ALA A 253 -3.85 -19.39 -7.25
N ALA A 254 -4.46 -19.50 -6.06
CA ALA A 254 -5.29 -20.64 -5.71
C ALA A 254 -6.44 -20.82 -6.72
N PHE A 255 -7.18 -19.76 -7.03
CA PHE A 255 -8.27 -19.79 -8.01
C PHE A 255 -7.79 -20.25 -9.40
N VAL A 256 -6.71 -19.65 -9.92
CA VAL A 256 -6.15 -19.98 -11.24
C VAL A 256 -5.66 -21.43 -11.30
N LEU A 257 -4.96 -21.88 -10.26
CA LEU A 257 -4.44 -23.25 -10.18
C LEU A 257 -5.57 -24.27 -10.08
N ILE A 258 -6.60 -24.00 -9.26
CA ILE A 258 -7.80 -24.85 -9.17
C ILE A 258 -8.53 -24.90 -10.51
N ALA A 259 -8.67 -23.77 -11.22
CA ALA A 259 -9.30 -23.73 -12.54
C ALA A 259 -8.52 -24.53 -13.60
N CYS A 260 -7.19 -24.59 -13.48
CA CYS A 260 -6.31 -25.27 -14.42
C CYS A 260 -5.96 -26.73 -14.03
N ARG A 261 -6.30 -27.18 -12.81
CA ARG A 261 -5.79 -28.42 -12.20
C ARG A 261 -5.94 -29.70 -13.01
N ARG A 262 -6.98 -29.78 -13.86
CA ARG A 262 -7.25 -30.97 -14.70
C ARG A 262 -6.25 -31.15 -15.85
N ARG A 263 -5.42 -30.15 -16.16
CA ARG A 263 -4.47 -30.19 -17.29
C ARG A 263 -3.08 -29.78 -16.79
N ARG A 264 -2.21 -30.77 -16.50
CA ARG A 264 -0.85 -30.53 -15.99
C ARG A 264 -0.05 -29.52 -16.82
N GLN A 265 -0.15 -29.57 -18.15
CA GLN A 265 0.52 -28.63 -19.03
C GLN A 265 0.07 -27.18 -18.84
N ARG A 266 -1.20 -26.94 -18.48
CA ARG A 266 -1.69 -25.58 -18.20
C ARG A 266 -1.13 -25.04 -16.89
N VAL A 267 -1.09 -25.89 -15.85
CA VAL A 267 -0.48 -25.51 -14.57
C VAL A 267 1.00 -25.17 -14.76
N ARG A 268 1.74 -26.00 -15.50
CA ARG A 268 3.15 -25.75 -15.84
C ARG A 268 3.34 -24.44 -16.60
N SER A 269 2.50 -24.15 -17.58
CA SER A 269 2.57 -22.90 -18.34
C SER A 269 2.27 -21.67 -17.47
N VAL A 270 1.23 -21.72 -16.64
CA VAL A 270 0.90 -20.64 -15.69
C VAL A 270 2.07 -20.35 -14.77
N LEU A 271 2.58 -21.40 -14.10
CA LEU A 271 3.68 -21.25 -13.17
C LEU A 271 4.96 -20.80 -13.88
N GLY A 272 5.28 -21.38 -15.03
CA GLY A 272 6.50 -21.07 -15.78
C GLY A 272 6.54 -19.63 -16.25
N PHE A 273 5.49 -19.13 -16.91
CA PHE A 273 5.46 -17.75 -17.38
C PHE A 273 5.38 -16.74 -16.23
N ALA A 274 4.56 -17.00 -15.20
CA ALA A 274 4.50 -16.12 -14.04
C ALA A 274 5.85 -16.05 -13.29
N ALA A 275 6.52 -17.19 -13.10
CA ALA A 275 7.85 -17.24 -12.50
C ALA A 275 8.88 -16.51 -13.36
N LEU A 276 8.86 -16.70 -14.68
CA LEU A 276 9.76 -16.02 -15.61
C LEU A 276 9.64 -14.49 -15.50
N GLY A 277 8.40 -13.98 -15.43
CA GLY A 277 8.17 -12.54 -15.27
C GLY A 277 8.55 -12.01 -13.88
N ALA A 278 8.31 -12.79 -12.83
CA ALA A 278 8.64 -12.40 -11.46
C ALA A 278 10.15 -12.42 -11.18
N ALA A 279 10.89 -13.34 -11.80
CA ALA A 279 12.27 -13.66 -11.44
C ALA A 279 13.21 -12.44 -11.37
N PRO A 280 13.25 -11.52 -12.35
CA PRO A 280 14.18 -10.38 -12.28
C PRO A 280 13.95 -9.48 -11.05
N LEU A 281 12.68 -9.23 -10.72
CA LEU A 281 12.31 -8.35 -9.62
C LEU A 281 12.44 -9.03 -8.25
N VAL A 282 12.17 -10.34 -8.19
CA VAL A 282 12.41 -11.14 -6.98
C VAL A 282 13.91 -11.25 -6.70
N VAL A 283 14.73 -11.51 -7.73
CA VAL A 283 16.20 -11.56 -7.61
C VAL A 283 16.74 -10.19 -7.22
N GLY A 284 16.27 -9.10 -7.83
CA GLY A 284 16.65 -7.74 -7.45
C GLY A 284 16.30 -7.40 -6.00
N THR A 285 15.11 -7.81 -5.54
CA THR A 285 14.69 -7.62 -4.14
C THR A 285 15.56 -8.45 -3.18
N ALA A 286 15.86 -9.71 -3.53
CA ALA A 286 16.74 -10.56 -2.75
C ALA A 286 18.17 -9.99 -2.67
N ALA A 287 18.70 -9.45 -3.77
CA ALA A 287 20.00 -8.78 -3.80
C ALA A 287 19.99 -7.54 -2.90
N TYR A 288 18.94 -6.71 -2.98
CA TYR A 288 18.76 -5.56 -2.07
C TYR A 288 18.77 -6.00 -0.61
N ASN A 289 18.01 -7.05 -0.26
CA ASN A 289 17.97 -7.59 1.11
C ASN A 289 19.33 -8.11 1.59
N VAL A 290 20.12 -8.74 0.72
CA VAL A 290 21.51 -9.13 1.03
C VAL A 290 22.38 -7.91 1.31
N LEU A 291 22.29 -6.87 0.49
CA LEU A 291 23.08 -5.65 0.65
C LEU A 291 22.74 -4.87 1.93
N THR A 292 21.46 -4.87 2.31
CA THR A 292 20.98 -4.14 3.50
C THR A 292 21.03 -4.97 4.78
N GLY A 293 20.66 -6.24 4.74
CA GLY A 293 20.39 -7.09 5.92
C GLY A 293 21.20 -8.39 5.98
N GLY A 294 22.13 -8.61 5.03
CA GLY A 294 23.03 -9.77 5.00
C GLY A 294 22.39 -11.08 4.53
N SER A 295 21.07 -11.12 4.25
CA SER A 295 20.35 -12.33 3.85
C SER A 295 19.22 -12.00 2.85
N PRO A 296 18.98 -12.85 1.83
CA PRO A 296 17.97 -12.57 0.80
C PRO A 296 16.53 -12.54 1.34
N LEU A 297 16.26 -13.23 2.46
CA LEU A 297 14.93 -13.29 3.09
C LEU A 297 14.76 -12.31 4.24
N ARG A 298 15.80 -11.53 4.58
CA ARG A 298 15.75 -10.56 5.66
C ARG A 298 15.45 -9.16 5.11
N PHE A 299 14.19 -8.78 5.20
CA PHE A 299 13.72 -7.49 4.71
C PHE A 299 14.18 -6.32 5.60
N PRO A 300 14.28 -5.09 5.06
CA PRO A 300 14.74 -3.93 5.82
C PRO A 300 13.87 -3.60 7.04
N THR A 301 12.56 -3.87 6.96
CA THR A 301 11.64 -3.75 8.11
C THR A 301 12.00 -4.70 9.26
N ASP A 302 12.58 -5.86 8.99
CA ASP A 302 13.05 -6.78 10.01
C ASP A 302 14.41 -6.35 10.60
N VAL A 303 15.28 -5.76 9.77
CA VAL A 303 16.51 -5.12 10.26
C VAL A 303 16.18 -3.97 11.21
N GLN A 304 15.22 -3.13 10.82
CA GLN A 304 14.71 -2.01 11.60
C GLN A 304 14.18 -2.45 12.97
N SER A 305 13.39 -3.52 13.03
CA SER A 305 12.80 -4.01 14.28
C SER A 305 13.75 -4.86 15.12
N GLY A 306 14.95 -5.17 14.60
CA GLY A 306 15.92 -6.04 15.25
C GLY A 306 15.47 -7.51 15.29
N GLY A 307 14.87 -8.02 14.20
CA GLY A 307 14.42 -9.41 14.09
C GLY A 307 13.05 -9.68 14.72
N ARG A 308 12.26 -8.63 14.98
CA ARG A 308 11.01 -8.71 15.75
C ARG A 308 9.77 -8.33 14.93
N SER A 309 9.92 -8.19 13.62
CA SER A 309 8.82 -7.94 12.69
C SER A 309 8.02 -9.23 12.50
N GLN A 310 7.19 -9.55 13.50
CA GLN A 310 6.33 -10.71 13.48
C GLN A 310 5.02 -10.39 12.76
N PHE A 311 4.41 -11.41 12.14
CA PHE A 311 3.07 -11.28 11.58
C PHE A 311 2.04 -11.05 12.69
N GLY A 312 1.15 -10.08 12.52
CA GLY A 312 0.11 -9.75 13.48
C GLY A 312 0.59 -8.84 14.63
N TRP A 313 0.12 -9.11 15.84
CA TRP A 313 0.41 -8.31 17.03
C TRP A 313 1.70 -8.80 17.71
N GLY A 314 2.84 -8.48 17.11
CA GLY A 314 4.15 -8.81 17.67
C GLY A 314 4.48 -7.96 18.92
N THR A 315 5.40 -8.47 19.76
CA THR A 315 5.94 -7.69 20.88
C THR A 315 6.97 -6.67 20.37
N ALA A 316 6.48 -5.49 19.98
CA ALA A 316 7.35 -4.36 19.64
C ALA A 316 8.02 -3.82 20.91
N ARG A 317 9.35 -3.93 21.02
CA ARG A 317 10.08 -3.13 22.02
C ARG A 317 10.16 -1.71 21.46
N LEU A 318 9.57 -0.77 22.18
CA LEU A 318 9.83 0.64 21.96
C LEU A 318 11.35 0.87 22.01
N PRO A 319 11.94 1.50 20.99
CA PRO A 319 13.34 1.89 21.00
C PRO A 319 13.69 2.58 22.31
N ALA A 320 14.90 2.35 22.84
CA ALA A 320 15.31 2.88 24.14
C ALA A 320 15.12 4.41 24.25
N ALA A 321 15.20 5.12 23.12
CA ALA A 321 14.93 6.55 22.99
C ALA A 321 13.49 6.99 23.38
N PHE A 322 12.50 6.09 23.33
CA PHE A 322 11.12 6.38 23.75
C PHE A 322 10.83 6.03 25.20
N ARG A 323 11.72 5.29 25.89
CA ARG A 323 11.55 4.96 27.32
C ARG A 323 11.35 6.20 28.22
N PRO A 324 12.03 7.36 27.99
CA PRO A 324 11.82 8.56 28.81
C PRO A 324 10.41 9.17 28.69
N TYR A 325 9.75 8.98 27.54
CA TYR A 325 8.43 9.59 27.27
C TYR A 325 7.25 8.74 27.75
N ILE A 326 7.51 7.49 28.13
CA ILE A 326 6.47 6.50 28.46
C ILE A 326 6.57 6.07 29.93
N SER A 327 7.69 6.34 30.60
CA SER A 327 7.81 6.16 32.04
C SER A 327 7.09 7.29 32.81
N PRO A 328 6.04 7.00 33.60
CA PRO A 328 5.39 7.99 34.47
C PRO A 328 6.33 8.51 35.58
N SER A 329 7.48 7.85 35.77
CA SER A 329 8.47 8.15 36.81
C SER A 329 9.37 9.35 36.50
N ALA A 330 9.22 10.01 35.34
CA ALA A 330 9.92 11.25 35.02
C ALA A 330 9.04 12.51 35.22
N ALA A 331 7.91 12.41 35.93
CA ALA A 331 7.40 13.59 36.62
C ALA A 331 8.50 14.00 37.63
N PRO A 332 9.09 15.21 37.54
CA PRO A 332 10.02 15.65 38.56
C PRO A 332 9.25 15.60 39.88
N SER A 333 9.60 14.67 40.74
CA SER A 333 9.09 14.66 42.11
C SER A 333 9.49 15.99 42.72
N ARG A 334 8.57 16.96 42.72
CA ARG A 334 8.65 18.11 43.60
C ARG A 334 8.54 17.52 45.01
N ARG A 335 9.66 17.07 45.56
CA ARG A 335 9.81 16.94 47.01
C ARG A 335 9.73 18.34 47.55
N CYS A 336 8.52 18.81 47.81
CA CYS A 336 8.31 19.77 48.87
C CYS A 336 8.58 19.02 50.17
N SER A 337 9.83 19.06 50.64
CA SER A 337 10.11 18.85 52.05
C SER A 337 9.34 19.93 52.81
N ARG A 338 8.31 19.53 53.56
CA ARG A 338 7.76 20.37 54.62
C ARG A 338 8.88 20.54 55.65
N THR A 339 9.62 21.63 55.55
CA THR A 339 10.32 22.16 56.72
C THR A 339 9.26 22.74 57.64
N SER A 340 9.18 22.16 58.83
CA SER A 340 8.49 22.74 59.98
C SER A 340 9.02 24.16 60.24
N ALA A 341 8.08 25.07 60.50
CA ALA A 341 8.27 26.42 61.05
C ALA A 341 8.93 27.48 60.13
N GLY A 342 8.08 28.39 59.63
CA GLY A 342 8.37 29.83 59.60
C GLY A 342 9.48 30.34 58.68
N SER A 343 9.32 30.25 57.36
CA SER A 343 9.81 31.26 56.38
C SER A 343 9.45 30.83 54.95
N ARG A 344 9.17 31.82 54.09
CA ARG A 344 8.68 31.64 52.70
C ARG A 344 9.64 30.77 51.86
N PRO A 345 9.17 29.77 51.09
CA PRO A 345 10.05 28.98 50.25
C PRO A 345 10.40 29.75 48.97
N GLY A 346 11.67 30.18 48.85
CA GLY A 346 12.27 30.54 47.56
C GLY A 346 12.59 29.26 46.78
N CYS A 347 12.06 29.13 45.57
CA CYS A 347 12.44 28.06 44.66
C CYS A 347 13.84 28.36 44.08
N LEU A 348 14.87 27.67 44.56
CA LEU A 348 16.16 27.58 43.88
C LEU A 348 15.98 26.79 42.58
N ALA A 349 16.21 27.46 41.45
CA ALA A 349 16.24 26.83 40.13
C ALA A 349 17.50 25.96 39.99
N PRO A 350 17.43 24.79 39.32
CA PRO A 350 18.63 24.06 38.96
C PRO A 350 19.39 24.84 37.89
N THR A 351 20.59 25.29 38.23
CA THR A 351 21.59 25.77 37.26
C THR A 351 22.18 24.57 36.54
N SER A 352 21.61 24.23 35.39
CA SER A 352 22.32 23.48 34.34
C SER A 352 22.09 24.17 33.00
N GLY A 353 23.22 24.51 32.37
CA GLY A 353 23.31 25.42 31.24
C GLY A 353 22.73 24.86 29.94
N LEU A 354 21.93 25.71 29.29
CA LEU A 354 21.88 26.01 27.86
C LEU A 354 20.66 26.90 27.66
N ARG A 355 20.84 28.21 27.88
CA ARG A 355 19.83 29.22 27.57
C ARG A 355 19.86 29.51 26.06
N SER A 356 19.00 28.84 25.30
CA SER A 356 18.54 29.35 24.00
C SER A 356 17.15 29.98 24.20
N PRO A 357 17.00 31.32 24.13
CA PRO A 357 15.75 32.00 24.49
C PRO A 357 14.56 31.75 23.54
N CYS A 358 14.73 31.00 22.44
CA CYS A 358 13.65 30.74 21.49
C CYS A 358 12.68 29.61 21.90
N LEU A 359 13.09 28.68 22.77
CA LEU A 359 12.27 27.49 23.09
C LEU A 359 11.18 27.73 24.14
N ALA A 360 11.25 28.83 24.91
CA ALA A 360 10.28 29.11 25.98
C ALA A 360 8.98 29.79 25.49
N ARG A 361 8.91 30.28 24.24
CA ARG A 361 7.72 31.00 23.74
C ARG A 361 6.70 30.15 22.99
N PHE A 362 7.00 28.89 22.65
CA PHE A 362 6.04 28.00 21.97
C PHE A 362 4.90 27.51 22.88
N ALA A 363 5.06 27.60 24.20
CA ALA A 363 4.09 27.10 25.17
C ALA A 363 2.95 28.08 25.55
N SER A 364 2.86 29.26 24.92
CA SER A 364 1.86 30.29 25.32
C SER A 364 0.98 30.88 24.20
N GLY A 365 1.00 30.30 23.00
CA GLY A 365 -0.06 30.53 22.00
C GLY A 365 -0.34 31.99 21.61
N ARG A 366 0.69 32.81 21.36
CA ARG A 366 0.53 34.14 20.74
C ARG A 366 1.27 34.23 19.40
N ALA A 367 0.66 34.95 18.47
CA ALA A 367 1.11 35.13 17.09
C ALA A 367 2.53 35.69 16.97
N ILE A 368 3.21 35.30 15.89
CA ILE A 368 4.57 35.69 15.55
C ILE A 368 4.52 37.08 14.90
N ASP A 369 4.94 38.11 15.64
CA ASP A 369 5.40 39.37 15.04
C ASP A 369 6.91 39.51 15.25
N ARG A 370 7.61 39.60 14.10
CA ARG A 370 8.98 40.10 13.83
C ARG A 370 10.05 39.90 14.92
N CYS A 371 10.99 39.00 14.66
CA CYS A 371 12.34 39.07 15.25
C CYS A 371 13.33 39.69 14.25
N SER A 372 13.55 40.99 14.37
CA SER A 372 14.74 41.69 13.89
C SER A 372 15.81 41.68 14.98
N GLY A 373 17.02 41.20 14.68
CA GLY A 373 18.19 41.38 15.55
C GLY A 373 18.97 40.11 15.83
N CYS A 374 19.80 39.69 14.86
CA CYS A 374 21.01 38.93 15.15
C CYS A 374 22.18 39.92 15.07
N SER A 375 22.79 40.23 16.21
CA SER A 375 24.14 40.79 16.25
C SER A 375 24.96 39.98 17.26
N SER A 376 26.00 39.35 16.74
CA SER A 376 27.33 39.14 17.35
C SER A 376 27.40 38.77 18.84
N ALA A 377 27.72 37.49 19.11
CA ALA A 377 28.86 37.06 19.93
C ALA A 377 29.10 35.56 19.73
#